data_AF-A0AAW1JDB0-F1
#
_entry.id   AF-A0AAW1JDB0-F1
#
_cell.length_a   1.000
_cell.length_b   1.000
_cell.length_c   1.000
_cell.angle_alpha   90.00
_cell.angle_beta   90.00
_cell.angle_gamma   90.00
#
_symmetry.space_group_name_H-M   'P 1'
#
loop_
_entity.id
_entity.type
_entity.pdbx_description
1 polymer ?
#
loop_
_entity_poly.entity_id
_entity_poly.type
_entity_poly.pdbx_seq_one_letter_code
_entity_poly.pdbx_strand_id
1 'polypeptide(L)'
;MKSNEKSDTNCKLVGDVRKFLREHSNVIISRTDKTNSTVCMYVDEYNHKMLELLQDVDVYKILKNDPTTTYERKSNQFIKELKNLGRMSMSTKF
;
A
#
# COMPACT_ATOMS: atom_id res chain seq x y z
N MET A 1 -31.28 -25.63 -2.77
CA MET A 1 -30.88 -25.39 -4.18
C MET A 1 -30.82 -23.89 -4.52
N LYS A 2 -30.11 -23.06 -3.73
CA LYS A 2 -29.98 -21.59 -3.96
C LYS A 2 -28.53 -21.09 -4.00
N SER A 3 -27.57 -22.00 -4.03
CA SER A 3 -26.13 -21.68 -3.90
C SER A 3 -25.41 -21.45 -5.23
N ASN A 4 -25.97 -21.92 -6.36
CA ASN A 4 -25.28 -21.90 -7.66
C ASN A 4 -25.64 -20.69 -8.56
N GLU A 5 -26.82 -20.07 -8.40
CA GLU A 5 -27.19 -18.87 -9.17
C GLU A 5 -26.42 -17.62 -8.74
N LYS A 6 -25.98 -17.57 -7.47
CA LYS A 6 -25.26 -16.43 -6.89
C LYS A 6 -23.81 -16.32 -7.39
N SER A 7 -23.18 -17.42 -7.80
CA SER A 7 -21.83 -17.39 -8.38
C SER A 7 -21.83 -16.84 -9.79
N ASP A 8 -22.83 -17.21 -10.60
CA ASP A 8 -22.91 -16.82 -12.00
C ASP A 8 -23.29 -15.34 -12.19
N THR A 9 -24.15 -14.82 -11.32
CA THR A 9 -24.49 -13.38 -11.28
C THR A 9 -23.31 -12.51 -10.86
N ASN A 10 -22.48 -12.98 -9.91
CA ASN A 10 -21.26 -12.27 -9.52
C ASN A 10 -20.24 -12.21 -10.66
N CYS A 11 -20.08 -13.29 -11.43
CA CYS A 11 -19.14 -13.33 -12.54
C CYS A 11 -19.54 -12.34 -13.65
N LYS A 12 -20.84 -12.22 -13.96
CA LYS A 12 -21.38 -11.24 -14.90
C LYS A 12 -21.16 -9.80 -14.42
N LEU A 13 -21.48 -9.52 -13.16
CA LEU A 13 -21.29 -8.20 -12.55
C LEU A 13 -19.82 -7.76 -12.58
N VAL A 14 -18.87 -8.67 -12.27
CA VAL A 14 -17.44 -8.38 -12.34
C VAL A 14 -17.01 -8.07 -13.78
N GLY A 15 -17.57 -8.76 -14.77
CA GLY A 15 -17.34 -8.48 -16.19
C GLY A 15 -17.78 -7.06 -16.58
N ASP A 16 -18.98 -6.67 -16.15
CA ASP A 16 -19.56 -5.36 -16.44
C ASP A 16 -18.79 -4.23 -15.75
N VAL A 17 -18.42 -4.40 -14.48
CA VAL A 17 -17.60 -3.44 -13.73
C VAL A 17 -16.22 -3.30 -14.37
N ARG A 18 -15.59 -4.39 -14.81
CA ARG A 18 -14.31 -4.32 -15.53
C ARG A 18 -14.44 -3.57 -16.85
N LYS A 19 -15.56 -3.71 -17.56
CA LYS A 19 -15.82 -2.97 -18.79
C LYS A 19 -16.00 -1.47 -18.49
N PHE A 20 -16.83 -1.14 -17.50
CA PHE A 20 -17.02 0.22 -17.03
C PHE A 20 -15.69 0.91 -16.67
N LEU A 21 -14.83 0.26 -15.88
CA LEU A 21 -13.55 0.84 -15.49
C LEU A 21 -12.57 1.02 -16.66
N ARG A 22 -12.68 0.21 -17.72
CA ARG A 22 -11.88 0.42 -18.95
C ARG A 22 -12.38 1.62 -19.76
N GLU A 23 -13.69 1.86 -19.77
CA GLU A 23 -14.31 2.98 -20.47
C GLU A 23 -14.15 4.30 -19.72
N HIS A 24 -13.97 4.24 -18.40
CA HIS A 24 -13.82 5.39 -17.50
C HIS A 24 -12.45 5.39 -16.80
N SER A 25 -11.39 5.68 -17.55
CA SER A 25 -10.01 5.76 -17.04
C SER A 25 -9.76 6.93 -16.07
N ASN A 26 -10.75 7.81 -15.90
CA ASN A 26 -10.73 8.92 -14.95
C ASN A 26 -11.09 8.52 -13.52
N VAL A 27 -11.38 7.24 -13.25
CA VAL A 27 -11.67 6.71 -11.91
C VAL A 27 -10.53 5.82 -11.42
N ILE A 28 -10.01 6.10 -10.22
CA ILE A 28 -9.03 5.29 -9.52
C ILE A 28 -9.74 4.46 -8.46
N ILE A 29 -9.43 3.16 -8.46
CA ILE A 29 -9.76 2.24 -7.38
C ILE A 29 -8.46 1.76 -6.76
N SER A 30 -8.24 2.09 -5.50
CA SER A 30 -7.02 1.72 -4.77
C SER A 30 -7.36 1.08 -3.42
N ARG A 31 -6.53 0.13 -3.01
CA ARG A 31 -6.61 -0.47 -1.68
C ARG A 31 -5.97 0.47 -0.67
N THR A 32 -6.62 0.70 0.47
CA THR A 32 -6.07 1.56 1.51
C THR A 32 -4.93 0.86 2.26
N ASP A 33 -3.94 1.64 2.69
CA ASP A 33 -2.75 1.17 3.41
C ASP A 33 -3.07 0.58 4.81
N LYS A 34 -3.91 1.28 5.59
CA LYS A 34 -4.15 0.93 7.02
C LYS A 34 -5.40 0.09 7.28
N THR A 35 -6.33 0.02 6.34
CA THR A 35 -7.63 -0.67 6.51
C THR A 35 -7.85 -1.69 5.39
N ASN A 36 -8.69 -2.71 5.62
CA ASN A 36 -9.16 -3.59 4.55
C ASN A 36 -10.28 -2.92 3.73
N SER A 37 -10.06 -1.67 3.35
CA SER A 37 -11.02 -0.83 2.64
C SER A 37 -10.50 -0.53 1.24
N THR A 38 -11.44 -0.25 0.34
CA THR A 38 -11.18 0.14 -1.03
C THR A 38 -11.69 1.55 -1.22
N VAL A 39 -10.86 2.40 -1.81
CA VAL A 39 -11.22 3.77 -2.14
C VAL A 39 -11.47 3.87 -3.62
N CYS A 40 -12.58 4.49 -3.99
CA CYS A 40 -12.96 4.80 -5.36
C CYS A 40 -13.12 6.33 -5.46
N MET A 41 -12.37 6.96 -6.36
CA MET A 41 -12.44 8.41 -6.57
C MET A 41 -11.99 8.79 -7.97
N TYR A 42 -12.29 10.02 -8.40
CA TYR A 42 -11.76 10.53 -9.65
C TYR A 42 -10.25 10.79 -9.55
N VAL A 43 -9.54 10.61 -10.67
CA VAL A 43 -8.08 10.81 -10.76
C VAL A 43 -7.69 12.24 -10.34
N ASP A 44 -8.45 13.24 -10.77
CA ASP A 44 -8.15 14.63 -10.47
C ASP A 44 -8.31 14.93 -8.98
N GLU A 45 -9.38 14.41 -8.36
CA GLU A 45 -9.60 14.52 -6.92
C GLU A 45 -8.53 13.78 -6.12
N TYR A 46 -8.12 12.60 -6.58
CA TYR A 46 -7.04 11.83 -5.97
C TYR A 46 -5.74 12.63 -5.97
N ASN A 47 -5.34 13.14 -7.12
CA ASN A 47 -4.10 13.90 -7.28
C ASN A 47 -4.14 15.18 -6.44
N HIS A 48 -5.27 15.88 -6.42
CA HIS A 48 -5.43 17.08 -5.60
C HIS A 48 -5.25 16.78 -4.12
N LYS A 49 -5.99 15.79 -3.58
CA LYS A 49 -5.90 15.40 -2.17
C LYS A 49 -4.51 14.85 -1.81
N MET A 50 -3.89 14.08 -2.70
CA MET A 50 -2.55 13.56 -2.49
C MET A 50 -1.53 14.70 -2.37
N LEU A 51 -1.59 15.68 -3.28
CA LEU A 51 -0.68 16.82 -3.26
C LEU A 51 -0.93 17.73 -2.05
N GLU A 52 -2.19 17.98 -1.70
CA GLU A 52 -2.58 18.72 -0.50
C GLU A 52 -2.00 18.07 0.76
N LEU A 53 -2.15 16.74 0.89
CA LEU A 53 -1.61 15.98 2.02
C LEU A 53 -0.07 16.06 2.09
N LEU A 54 0.62 16.00 0.95
CA LEU A 54 2.09 16.07 0.89
C LEU A 54 2.66 17.47 1.13
N GLN A 55 1.83 18.51 0.97
CA GLN A 55 2.22 19.90 1.24
C GLN A 55 2.17 20.25 2.74
N ASP A 56 1.52 19.42 3.56
CA ASP A 56 1.47 19.59 5.00
C ASP A 56 2.87 19.40 5.63
N VAL A 57 3.47 20.52 6.04
CA VAL A 57 4.80 20.60 6.65
C VAL A 57 4.83 20.15 8.11
N ASP A 58 3.68 20.09 8.78
CA ASP A 58 3.59 19.61 10.16
C ASP A 58 3.65 18.08 10.19
N VAL A 59 3.16 17.42 9.14
CA VAL A 59 3.12 15.94 9.03
C VAL A 59 4.29 15.39 8.21
N TYR A 60 4.63 16.02 7.08
CA TYR A 60 5.64 15.51 6.14
C TYR A 60 6.84 16.45 6.01
N LYS A 61 8.01 15.86 5.76
CA LYS A 61 9.27 16.59 5.56
C LYS A 61 9.96 16.14 4.28
N ILE A 62 10.35 17.10 3.46
CA ILE A 62 11.16 16.86 2.26
C ILE A 62 12.54 16.33 2.67
N LEU A 63 12.89 15.16 2.13
CA LEU A 63 14.20 14.55 2.35
C LEU A 63 15.19 15.04 1.29
N LYS A 64 16.38 15.47 1.72
CA LYS A 64 17.44 15.94 0.80
C LYS A 64 18.16 14.80 0.08
N ASN A 65 18.26 13.64 0.71
CA ASN A 65 18.92 12.45 0.21
C ASN A 65 18.09 11.23 0.60
N ASP A 66 18.19 10.15 -0.16
CA ASP A 66 17.58 8.87 0.19
C ASP A 66 18.25 8.29 1.47
N PRO A 67 17.51 8.15 2.58
CA PRO A 67 18.07 7.65 3.83
C PRO A 67 18.10 6.11 3.89
N THR A 68 17.58 5.40 2.89
CA THR A 68 17.40 3.94 2.89
C THR A 68 18.68 3.20 3.26
N THR A 69 19.80 3.50 2.57
CA THR A 69 21.09 2.87 2.85
C THR A 69 21.59 3.16 4.27
N THR A 70 21.28 4.34 4.79
CA THR A 70 21.67 4.72 6.16
C THR A 70 20.89 3.90 7.19
N TYR A 71 19.58 3.73 6.99
CA TYR A 71 18.75 2.91 7.86
C TYR A 71 19.13 1.44 7.77
N GLU A 72 19.37 0.92 6.57
CA GLU A 72 19.84 -0.46 6.36
C GLU A 72 21.13 -0.72 7.12
N ARG A 73 22.13 0.17 6.99
CA ARG A 73 23.40 0.04 7.72
C ARG A 73 23.20 0.06 9.23
N LYS A 74 22.36 0.95 9.75
CA LYS A 74 22.04 1.03 11.19
C LYS A 74 21.36 -0.24 11.68
N SER A 75 20.38 -0.76 10.95
CA SER A 75 19.71 -2.02 11.28
C SER A 75 20.69 -3.19 11.29
N ASN A 76 21.54 -3.30 10.26
CA ASN A 76 22.56 -4.33 10.18
C ASN A 76 23.59 -4.23 11.31
N GLN A 77 23.98 -3.02 11.70
CA GLN A 77 24.86 -2.80 12.84
C GLN A 77 24.19 -3.23 14.15
N PHE A 78 22.94 -2.82 14.38
CA PHE A 78 22.19 -3.19 15.59
C PHE A 78 22.06 -4.72 15.73
N ILE A 79 21.75 -5.42 14.64
CA ILE A 79 21.70 -6.89 14.62
C ILE A 79 23.07 -7.50 14.97
N LYS A 80 24.17 -6.94 14.45
CA LYS A 80 25.53 -7.41 14.78
C LYS A 80 25.87 -7.18 16.26
N GLU A 81 25.48 -6.05 16.84
CA GLU A 81 25.69 -5.76 18.26
C GLU A 81 24.93 -6.77 19.14
N LEU A 82 23.64 -7.00 18.85
CA LEU A 82 22.84 -7.99 19.57
C LEU A 82 23.40 -9.41 19.47
N LYS A 83 23.95 -9.77 18.32
CA LYS A 83 24.68 -11.02 18.12
C LYS A 83 25.91 -11.10 19.02
N ASN A 84 26.75 -10.05 19.03
CA ASN A 84 27.97 -10.02 19.83
C ASN A 84 27.69 -10.06 21.34
N LEU A 85 26.55 -9.52 21.77
CA LEU A 85 26.07 -9.58 23.16
C LEU A 85 25.46 -10.94 23.53
N GLY A 86 25.40 -11.91 22.60
CA GLY A 86 24.79 -13.23 22.82
C GLY A 86 23.27 -13.19 23.02
N ARG A 87 22.61 -12.09 22.65
CA ARG A 87 21.16 -11.89 22.81
C ARG A 87 20.35 -12.42 21.63
N MET A 88 21.01 -12.90 20.58
CA MET A 88 20.40 -13.47 19.38
C MET A 88 21.11 -14.75 18.93
N SER A 89 20.33 -15.77 18.57
CA SER A 89 20.79 -17.04 17.99
C SER A 89 20.75 -16.96 16.45
N MET A 90 21.68 -17.65 15.79
CA MET A 90 21.81 -17.69 14.32
C MET A 90 20.71 -18.50 13.60
N SER A 91 19.79 -19.16 14.32
CA SER A 91 18.76 -20.03 13.71
C SER A 91 17.50 -19.29 13.24
N THR A 92 17.36 -18.00 13.52
CA THR A 92 16.19 -17.22 13.11
C THR A 92 16.32 -16.87 11.62
N LYS A 93 15.69 -17.68 10.77
CA LYS A 93 15.49 -17.38 9.35
C LYS A 93 14.34 -16.37 9.23
N PHE A 94 14.62 -15.23 8.60
CA PHE A 94 13.61 -14.30 8.09
C PHE A 94 13.37 -14.58 6.61
#